data_AF-A0A934TQH4-F1
#
_entry.id   AF-A0A934TQH4-F1
#
_cell.length_a   1.000
_cell.length_b   1.000
_cell.length_c   1.000
_cell.angle_alpha   90.00
_cell.angle_beta   90.00
_cell.angle_gamma   90.00
#
_symmetry.space_group_name_H-M   'P 1'
#
loop_
_entity.id
_entity.type
_entity.pdbx_description
1 polymer ?
#
loop_
_entity_poly.entity_id
_entity_poly.type
_entity_poly.pdbx_seq_one_letter_code
_entity_poly.pdbx_strand_id
1 'polypeptide(L)'
;MPVTIETKEREIACQLARALERYDEQSAEMVRTWLDMELYAEVSKGVDEMRGYCASLPRLSVAWVEFLIAHSELVFSLWRSGSRPSRSCPELEACVGKHTAALGHLRQGCARLLRGG
;
A
#
# COMPACT_ATOMS: atom_id res chain seq x y z
N MET A 1 9.41 -3.04 32.99
CA MET A 1 8.89 -4.15 32.17
C MET A 1 8.61 -3.68 30.73
N PRO A 2 9.63 -3.56 29.87
CA PRO A 2 9.48 -3.07 28.49
C PRO A 2 9.19 -4.16 27.41
N VAL A 3 9.34 -5.45 27.75
CA VAL A 3 9.30 -6.57 26.77
C VAL A 3 7.94 -6.75 26.05
N THR A 4 6.84 -6.33 26.68
CA THR A 4 5.49 -6.62 26.18
C THR A 4 5.07 -5.73 25.00
N ILE A 5 5.56 -4.49 24.94
CA ILE A 5 5.18 -3.53 23.89
C ILE A 5 5.85 -3.92 22.57
N GLU A 6 7.13 -4.25 22.62
CA GLU A 6 7.93 -4.64 21.45
C GLU A 6 7.40 -5.91 20.78
N THR A 7 6.92 -6.88 21.57
CA THR A 7 6.33 -8.12 21.04
C THR A 7 5.06 -7.84 20.24
N LYS A 8 4.20 -6.95 20.75
CA LYS A 8 2.94 -6.58 20.09
C LYS A 8 3.18 -5.79 18.80
N GLU A 9 4.14 -4.87 18.79
CA GLU A 9 4.50 -4.11 17.58
C GLU A 9 5.05 -5.04 16.48
N ARG A 10 5.83 -6.06 16.83
CA ARG A 10 6.34 -7.05 15.88
C ARG A 10 5.23 -7.91 15.29
N GLU A 11 4.26 -8.32 16.09
CA GLU A 11 3.09 -9.04 15.61
C GLU A 11 2.28 -8.19 14.61
N ILE A 12 1.99 -6.94 14.96
CA ILE A 12 1.26 -6.02 14.09
C ILE A 12 2.05 -5.73 12.80
N ALA A 13 3.37 -5.55 12.89
CA ALA A 13 4.23 -5.36 11.72
C ALA A 13 4.23 -6.60 10.80
N CYS A 14 4.14 -7.81 11.36
CA CYS A 14 4.00 -9.04 10.59
C CYS A 14 2.64 -9.11 9.87
N GLN A 15 1.56 -8.76 10.56
CA GLN A 15 0.22 -8.70 9.96
C GLN A 15 0.14 -7.66 8.84
N LEU A 16 0.71 -6.47 9.06
CA LEU A 16 0.83 -5.43 8.04
C LEU A 16 1.65 -5.88 6.83
N ALA A 17 2.78 -6.57 7.04
CA ALA A 17 3.59 -7.08 5.94
C ALA A 17 2.79 -8.04 5.04
N ARG A 18 1.99 -8.95 5.62
CA ARG A 18 1.11 -9.85 4.87
C ARG A 18 -0.01 -9.11 4.13
N ALA A 19 -0.57 -8.07 4.75
CA ALA A 19 -1.58 -7.24 4.10
C ALA A 19 -0.99 -6.47 2.90
N LEU A 20 0.24 -5.96 3.02
CA LEU A 20 0.98 -5.29 1.94
C LEU A 20 1.31 -6.23 0.76
N GLU A 21 1.54 -7.52 1.01
CA GLU A 21 1.73 -8.52 -0.06
C GLU A 21 0.44 -8.73 -0.86
N ARG A 22 -0.68 -8.99 -0.17
CA ARG A 22 -2.01 -9.14 -0.82
C ARG A 22 -2.40 -7.89 -1.60
N TYR A 23 -2.20 -6.72 -1.00
CA TYR A 23 -2.51 -5.44 -1.63
C TYR A 23 -1.69 -5.22 -2.91
N ASP A 24 -0.41 -5.59 -2.94
CA ASP A 24 0.44 -5.44 -4.13
C ASP A 24 -0.08 -6.25 -5.30
N GLU A 25 -0.40 -7.52 -5.05
CA GLU A 25 -0.97 -8.43 -6.06
C GLU A 25 -2.30 -7.87 -6.61
N GLN A 26 -3.19 -7.45 -5.72
CA GLN A 26 -4.50 -6.90 -6.09
C GLN A 26 -4.40 -5.56 -6.83
N SER A 27 -3.53 -4.66 -6.37
CA SER A 27 -3.33 -3.35 -7.02
C SER A 27 -2.65 -3.49 -8.39
N ALA A 28 -1.71 -4.43 -8.54
CA ALA A 28 -1.13 -4.76 -9.84
C ALA A 28 -2.17 -5.34 -10.81
N GLU A 29 -3.10 -6.19 -10.33
CA GLU A 29 -4.24 -6.65 -11.13
C GLU A 29 -5.16 -5.49 -11.51
N MET A 30 -5.51 -4.62 -10.58
CA MET A 30 -6.35 -3.43 -10.82
C MET A 30 -5.76 -2.52 -11.91
N VAL A 31 -4.43 -2.33 -11.91
CA VAL A 31 -3.74 -1.58 -12.98
C VAL A 31 -3.81 -2.31 -14.32
N ARG A 32 -3.65 -3.65 -14.33
CA ARG A 32 -3.72 -4.47 -15.56
C ARG A 32 -5.11 -4.49 -16.18
N THR A 33 -6.16 -4.53 -15.36
CA THR A 33 -7.57 -4.56 -15.81
C THR A 33 -8.17 -3.20 -16.05
N TRP A 34 -7.41 -2.13 -15.78
CA TRP A 34 -7.83 -0.75 -16.01
C TRP A 34 -9.01 -0.32 -15.12
N LEU A 35 -8.87 -0.58 -13.82
CA LEU A 35 -9.82 -0.21 -12.78
C LEU A 35 -11.18 -0.91 -12.92
N ASP A 36 -11.14 -2.22 -12.81
CA ASP A 36 -12.34 -2.99 -12.46
C ASP A 36 -12.86 -2.54 -11.08
N MET A 37 -14.16 -2.27 -10.98
CA MET A 37 -14.79 -1.72 -9.78
C MET A 37 -14.86 -2.72 -8.62
N GLU A 38 -14.94 -4.02 -8.90
CA GLU A 38 -14.88 -5.07 -7.88
C GLU A 38 -13.46 -5.15 -7.32
N LEU A 39 -12.44 -5.10 -8.19
CA LEU A 39 -11.05 -5.04 -7.75
C LEU A 39 -10.75 -3.75 -6.95
N TYR A 40 -11.29 -2.61 -7.36
CA TYR A 40 -11.14 -1.36 -6.61
C TYR A 40 -11.74 -1.46 -5.20
N ALA A 41 -12.90 -2.09 -5.05
CA ALA A 41 -13.54 -2.30 -3.74
C ALA A 41 -12.68 -3.19 -2.84
N GLU A 42 -12.14 -4.29 -3.37
CA GLU A 42 -11.24 -5.19 -2.62
C GLU A 42 -9.92 -4.51 -2.23
N VAL A 43 -9.30 -3.77 -3.16
CA VAL A 43 -8.09 -2.99 -2.88
C VAL A 43 -8.36 -1.94 -1.78
N SER A 44 -9.49 -1.24 -1.87
CA SER A 44 -9.89 -0.21 -0.89
C SER A 44 -10.10 -0.81 0.50
N LYS A 45 -10.73 -1.99 0.59
CA LYS A 45 -10.86 -2.75 1.84
C LYS A 45 -9.49 -3.15 2.42
N GLY A 46 -8.55 -3.55 1.57
CA GLY A 46 -7.17 -3.82 1.97
C GLY A 46 -6.46 -2.57 2.53
N VAL A 47 -6.68 -1.40 1.95
CA VAL A 47 -6.15 -0.12 2.46
C VAL A 47 -6.72 0.19 3.84
N ASP A 48 -8.01 -0.01 4.06
CA ASP A 48 -8.65 0.20 5.36
C ASP A 48 -8.13 -0.79 6.43
N GLU A 49 -7.89 -2.06 6.06
CA GLU A 49 -7.24 -3.04 6.93
C GLU A 49 -5.83 -2.55 7.34
N MET A 50 -5.01 -2.12 6.37
CA MET A 50 -3.67 -1.61 6.61
C MET A 50 -3.66 -0.36 7.51
N ARG A 51 -4.66 0.52 7.36
CA ARG A 51 -4.83 1.69 8.22
C ARG A 51 -4.93 1.31 9.69
N GLY A 52 -5.66 0.23 10.00
CA GLY A 52 -5.79 -0.29 11.36
C GLY A 52 -4.45 -0.69 11.98
N TYR A 53 -3.60 -1.36 11.19
CA TYR A 53 -2.25 -1.73 11.63
C TYR A 53 -1.33 -0.50 11.80
N CYS A 54 -1.31 0.40 10.81
CA CYS A 54 -0.48 1.60 10.82
C CYS A 54 -0.83 2.55 11.98
N ALA A 55 -2.10 2.62 12.39
CA ALA A 55 -2.52 3.39 13.56
C ALA A 55 -1.85 2.91 14.88
N SER A 56 -1.46 1.63 14.93
CA SER A 56 -0.76 1.03 16.08
C SER A 56 0.77 1.07 15.95
N LEU A 57 1.31 1.60 14.84
CA LEU A 57 2.74 1.64 14.54
C LEU A 57 3.19 3.07 14.20
N PRO A 58 3.34 3.98 15.19
CA PRO A 58 3.67 5.40 14.95
C PRO A 58 4.94 5.61 14.12
N ARG A 59 5.92 4.70 14.23
CA ARG A 59 7.17 4.69 13.45
C ARG A 59 6.95 4.57 11.93
N LEU A 60 5.77 4.12 11.49
CA LEU A 60 5.40 3.99 10.07
C LEU A 60 4.51 5.13 9.56
N SER A 61 4.14 6.10 10.41
CA SER A 61 3.17 7.17 10.06
C SER A 61 3.53 7.93 8.78
N VAL A 62 4.79 8.33 8.61
CA VAL A 62 5.26 9.06 7.42
C VAL A 62 5.14 8.19 6.17
N ALA A 63 5.67 6.97 6.20
CA ALA A 63 5.58 6.03 5.08
C ALA A 63 4.12 5.65 4.73
N TRP A 64 3.24 5.60 5.73
CA TRP A 64 1.81 5.37 5.53
C TRP A 64 1.14 6.53 4.81
N VAL A 65 1.45 7.78 5.17
CA VAL A 65 0.93 8.97 4.48
C VAL A 65 1.45 9.04 3.04
N GLU A 66 2.74 8.78 2.82
CA GLU A 66 3.34 8.69 1.47
C GLU A 66 2.59 7.67 0.60
N PHE A 67 2.31 6.50 1.16
CA PHE A 67 1.54 5.45 0.49
C PHE A 67 0.11 5.90 0.15
N LEU A 68 -0.61 6.54 1.07
CA LEU A 68 -1.98 7.01 0.81
C LEU A 68 -2.02 8.04 -0.31
N ILE A 69 -1.06 8.96 -0.33
CA ILE A 69 -0.91 9.94 -1.41
C ILE A 69 -0.70 9.20 -2.74
N ALA A 70 0.29 8.32 -2.82
CA ALA A 70 0.61 7.59 -4.05
C ALA A 70 -0.55 6.67 -4.52
N HIS A 71 -1.28 6.05 -3.59
CA HIS A 71 -2.47 5.26 -3.90
C HIS A 71 -3.59 6.13 -4.49
N SER A 72 -3.85 7.30 -3.89
CA SER A 72 -4.86 8.23 -4.41
C SER A 72 -4.50 8.77 -5.80
N GLU A 73 -3.22 9.09 -6.03
CA GLU A 73 -2.71 9.50 -7.35
C GLU A 73 -2.90 8.38 -8.39
N LEU A 74 -2.59 7.13 -8.02
CA LEU A 74 -2.78 5.97 -8.90
C LEU A 74 -4.25 5.76 -9.27
N VAL A 75 -5.14 5.73 -8.28
CA VAL A 75 -6.58 5.56 -8.49
C VAL A 75 -7.14 6.70 -9.34
N PHE A 76 -6.76 7.94 -9.05
CA PHE A 76 -7.18 9.09 -9.84
C PHE A 76 -6.68 9.00 -11.30
N SER A 77 -5.42 8.61 -11.51
CA SER A 77 -4.84 8.44 -12.85
C SER A 77 -5.57 7.35 -13.65
N LEU A 78 -5.91 6.23 -13.00
CA LEU A 78 -6.71 5.16 -13.60
C LEU A 78 -8.11 5.66 -14.00
N TRP A 79 -8.83 6.31 -13.09
CA TRP A 79 -10.15 6.91 -13.37
C TRP A 79 -10.09 7.93 -14.52
N ARG A 80 -9.10 8.83 -14.50
CA ARG A 80 -8.93 9.88 -15.51
C ARG A 80 -8.59 9.31 -16.88
N SER A 81 -7.87 8.20 -16.92
CA SER A 81 -7.51 7.51 -18.16
C SER A 81 -8.71 6.82 -18.83
N GLY A 82 -9.87 6.75 -18.17
CA GLY A 82 -11.10 6.20 -18.73
C GLY A 82 -10.95 4.75 -19.18
N SER A 83 -11.53 4.39 -20.32
CA SER A 83 -11.38 3.07 -20.93
C SER A 83 -9.97 2.87 -21.49
N ARG A 84 -9.43 1.65 -21.36
CA ARG A 84 -8.07 1.23 -21.76
C ARG A 84 -7.50 2.04 -22.95
N PRO A 85 -6.47 2.88 -22.74
CA PRO A 85 -5.87 3.66 -23.79
C PRO A 85 -5.20 2.73 -24.80
N SER A 86 -5.25 3.13 -26.07
CA SER A 86 -4.68 2.39 -27.19
C SER A 86 -3.14 2.36 -27.18
N ARG A 87 -2.48 3.09 -26.27
CA ARG A 87 -1.02 3.18 -26.07
C ARG A 87 -0.66 3.44 -24.61
N SER A 88 0.63 3.28 -24.27
CA SER A 88 1.18 3.63 -22.96
C SER A 88 0.75 5.02 -22.51
N CYS A 89 0.40 5.14 -21.23
CA CYS A 89 0.05 6.41 -20.59
C CYS A 89 1.19 6.77 -19.63
N PRO A 90 2.12 7.67 -20.03
CA PRO A 90 3.31 7.99 -19.22
C PRO A 90 2.98 8.49 -17.82
N GLU A 91 1.83 9.17 -17.66
CA GLU A 91 1.36 9.63 -16.36
C GLU A 91 0.94 8.49 -15.45
N LEU A 92 0.25 7.46 -15.99
CA LEU A 92 -0.08 6.26 -15.23
C LEU A 92 1.17 5.49 -14.83
N GLU A 93 2.14 5.34 -15.75
CA GLU A 93 3.42 4.70 -15.47
C GLU A 93 4.18 5.42 -14.34
N ALA A 94 4.19 6.76 -14.35
CA ALA A 94 4.77 7.55 -13.28
C ALA A 94 4.03 7.34 -11.94
N CYS A 95 2.70 7.29 -11.94
CA CYS A 95 1.91 7.00 -10.75
C CYS A 95 2.19 5.57 -10.21
N VAL A 96 2.29 4.57 -11.08
CA VAL A 96 2.65 3.19 -10.70
C VAL A 96 4.05 3.15 -10.08
N GLY A 97 5.01 3.87 -10.65
CA GLY A 97 6.37 3.97 -10.09
C GLY A 97 6.40 4.58 -8.69
N LYS A 98 5.70 5.71 -8.49
CA LYS A 98 5.56 6.36 -7.17
C LYS A 98 4.90 5.44 -6.14
N HIS A 99 3.80 4.78 -6.55
CA HIS A 99 3.06 3.85 -5.72
C HIS A 99 3.92 2.65 -5.28
N THR A 100 4.65 2.05 -6.23
CA THR A 100 5.58 0.95 -5.96
C THR A 100 6.69 1.37 -4.99
N ALA A 101 7.25 2.57 -5.16
CA ALA A 101 8.27 3.10 -4.25
C ALA A 101 7.74 3.30 -2.82
N ALA A 102 6.55 3.90 -2.68
CA ALA A 102 5.92 4.11 -1.37
C ALA A 102 5.58 2.78 -0.67
N LEU A 103 5.11 1.79 -1.43
CA LEU A 103 4.89 0.43 -0.93
C LEU A 103 6.21 -0.20 -0.44
N GLY A 104 7.29 0.00 -1.18
CA GLY A 104 8.64 -0.39 -0.80
C GLY A 104 9.09 0.24 0.53
N HIS A 105 8.83 1.52 0.74
CA HIS A 105 9.14 2.22 2.00
C HIS A 105 8.39 1.62 3.20
N LEU A 106 7.09 1.33 3.05
CA LEU A 106 6.29 0.67 4.09
C LEU A 106 6.82 -0.72 4.44
N ARG A 107 7.15 -1.53 3.42
CA ARG A 107 7.75 -2.86 3.61
C ARG A 107 9.08 -2.80 4.35
N GLN A 108 9.95 -1.85 3.98
CA GLN A 108 11.21 -1.63 4.69
C GLN A 108 10.99 -1.18 6.14
N GLY A 109 9.97 -0.37 6.40
CA GLY A 109 9.52 -0.01 7.74
C GLY A 109 9.14 -1.24 8.57
N CYS A 110 8.27 -2.10 8.03
CA CYS A 110 7.87 -3.36 8.68
C CYS A 110 9.07 -4.26 8.96
N ALA A 111 9.97 -4.42 7.99
CA ALA A 111 11.17 -5.24 8.14
C ALA A 111 12.10 -4.72 9.26
N ARG A 112 12.23 -3.41 9.44
CA ARG A 112 13.00 -2.81 10.55
C ARG A 112 12.37 -3.13 11.90
N LEU A 113 11.06 -3.00 12.03
CA LEU A 113 10.34 -3.35 13.26
C LEU A 113 10.50 -4.84 13.61
N LEU A 114 10.41 -5.72 12.62
CA LEU A 114 10.57 -7.17 12.82
C LEU A 114 11.97 -7.59 13.27
N ARG A 115 13.01 -6.82 12.92
CA ARG A 115 14.41 -7.06 13.33
C ARG A 115 14.76 -6.46 14.70
N GLY A 116 13.83 -5.79 15.38
CA GLY A 116 14.05 -5.17 16.69
C GLY A 116 14.75 -3.81 16.60
N GLY A 117 14.43 -3.02 15.57
CA GLY A 117 15.12 -1.76 15.28
C GLY A 117 14.82 -0.61 16.22
#